data_AF-A0A917BT15-F1
#
_entry.id   AF-A0A917BT15-F1
#
_cell.length_a   1.000
_cell.length_b   1.000
_cell.length_c   1.000
_cell.angle_alpha   90.00
_cell.angle_beta   90.00
_cell.angle_gamma   90.00
#
_symmetry.space_group_name_H-M   'P 1'
#
loop_
_entity.id
_entity.type
_entity.pdbx_description
1 polymer ?
#
loop_
_entity_poly.entity_id
_entity_poly.type
_entity_poly.pdbx_seq_one_letter_code
_entity_poly.pdbx_strand_id
1 'polypeptide(L)'
;MRVGVLLALIVLTGCTTTKPEKFEMQSSAGNSGFVEIGLKENSRLGKGYFVLLESNSGRWTALSARREAHKVKWQKKGQEVLFVSENFKYVQPYFEKLTHFNSMTFNCDYFSDDDKVYSPCSSQFTDTNLTMSLAKNVIAIPFSWGTAVGSHQALDKEKILKAVEEANLFSFINDEMHRLEKVKDQQEIELAKIKKRRDYRRTFNEAKTSTDYTNFINRYQNYDPDLLVNQAIQLRDVALTKELEAEARRQAEAAEKERQRKQQRLEEQKRIERIKTFASTYRKSFKVGVETNCGPIVALNGDMVKIYAPVQGYGNEHWIHREKLYHPVVGCRFLNGRYIAPL
;
A
#
# COMPACT_ATOMS: atom_id res chain seq x y z
N MET A 1 28.61 36.73 -43.53
CA MET A 1 28.25 38.02 -42.90
C MET A 1 28.57 37.93 -41.42
N ARG A 2 29.55 38.70 -40.93
CA ARG A 2 29.89 38.77 -39.50
C ARG A 2 29.08 39.93 -38.91
N VAL A 3 28.05 39.63 -38.14
CA VAL A 3 27.32 40.64 -37.36
C VAL A 3 28.18 40.94 -36.14
N GLY A 4 28.85 42.08 -36.16
CA GLY A 4 29.57 42.61 -34.99
C GLY A 4 28.55 43.09 -33.97
N VAL A 5 28.50 42.44 -32.82
CA VAL A 5 27.73 42.88 -31.66
C VAL A 5 28.48 44.06 -31.05
N LEU A 6 27.93 45.27 -31.25
CA LEU A 6 28.46 46.51 -30.67
C LEU A 6 27.94 46.60 -29.22
N LEU A 7 28.79 46.26 -28.25
CA LEU A 7 28.51 46.46 -26.83
C LEU A 7 28.65 47.95 -26.51
N ALA A 8 27.54 48.66 -26.29
CA ALA A 8 27.54 50.02 -25.79
C ALA A 8 27.93 50.00 -24.30
N LEU A 9 29.18 50.35 -23.98
CA LEU A 9 29.67 50.48 -22.61
C LEU A 9 29.15 51.81 -22.02
N ILE A 10 28.04 51.76 -21.29
CA ILE A 10 27.58 52.87 -20.45
C ILE A 10 28.32 52.75 -19.12
N VAL A 11 29.30 53.62 -18.87
CA VAL A 11 30.01 53.70 -17.58
C VAL A 11 29.12 54.43 -16.58
N LEU A 12 28.22 53.69 -15.94
CA LEU A 12 27.47 54.15 -14.78
C LEU A 12 28.32 53.91 -13.53
N THR A 13 28.77 54.98 -12.87
CA THR A 13 29.31 54.90 -11.51
C THR A 13 28.17 54.61 -10.54
N GLY A 14 27.71 53.36 -10.53
CA GLY A 14 26.60 52.90 -9.70
C GLY A 14 27.04 52.70 -8.26
N CYS A 15 26.39 53.38 -7.32
CA CYS A 15 26.47 53.02 -5.91
C CYS A 15 25.96 51.58 -5.76
N THR A 16 26.83 50.65 -5.38
CA THR A 16 26.47 49.25 -5.14
C THR A 16 25.46 49.18 -3.99
N THR A 17 24.18 49.03 -4.32
CA THR A 17 23.12 48.77 -3.34
C THR A 17 22.63 47.33 -3.49
N THR A 18 22.19 46.73 -2.41
CA THR A 18 21.60 45.37 -2.41
C THR A 18 20.17 45.33 -2.96
N LYS A 19 19.60 46.51 -3.26
CA LYS A 19 18.28 46.61 -3.88
C LYS A 19 18.33 45.82 -5.20
N PRO A 20 17.32 44.97 -5.45
CA PRO A 20 17.23 44.25 -6.71
C PRO A 20 17.34 45.22 -7.89
N GLU A 21 18.14 44.84 -8.87
CA GLU A 21 18.36 45.63 -10.08
C GLU A 21 17.99 44.79 -11.29
N LYS A 22 17.37 45.44 -12.28
CA LYS A 22 16.87 44.79 -13.48
C LYS A 22 17.93 44.84 -14.55
N PHE A 23 18.24 43.68 -15.10
CA PHE A 23 19.14 43.52 -16.23
C PHE A 23 18.35 42.96 -17.41
N GLU A 24 18.53 43.56 -18.58
CA GLU A 24 18.02 42.99 -19.82
C GLU A 24 18.93 41.84 -20.24
N MET A 25 18.33 40.69 -20.53
CA MET A 25 19.03 39.49 -20.98
C MET A 25 18.49 39.07 -22.33
N GLN A 26 19.40 38.69 -23.22
CA GLN A 26 19.05 37.99 -24.46
C GLN A 26 19.17 36.49 -24.24
N SER A 27 18.06 35.78 -24.41
CA SER A 27 18.09 34.32 -24.43
C SER A 27 18.75 33.80 -25.72
N SER A 28 19.29 32.58 -25.66
CA SER A 28 19.81 31.87 -26.84
C SER A 28 18.77 31.67 -27.95
N ALA A 29 17.48 31.73 -27.61
CA ALA A 29 16.35 31.69 -28.54
C ALA A 29 16.03 33.05 -29.19
N GLY A 30 16.77 34.11 -28.90
CA GLY A 30 16.57 35.46 -29.44
C GLY A 30 15.48 36.28 -28.76
N ASN A 31 14.80 35.74 -27.73
CA ASN A 31 13.85 36.51 -26.93
C ASN A 31 14.61 37.37 -25.91
N SER A 32 14.26 38.66 -25.81
CA SER A 32 14.72 39.52 -24.72
C SER A 32 13.79 39.39 -23.50
N GLY A 33 14.38 39.42 -22.32
CA GLY A 33 13.66 39.39 -21.05
C GLY A 33 14.41 40.19 -20.00
N PHE A 34 13.82 40.34 -18.82
CA PHE A 34 14.47 41.00 -17.69
C PHE A 34 14.68 40.01 -16.53
N VAL A 35 15.87 40.05 -15.95
CA VAL A 35 16.18 39.36 -14.69
C VAL A 35 16.46 40.39 -13.61
N GLU A 36 15.90 40.18 -12.43
CA GLU A 36 16.21 40.96 -11.23
C GLU A 36 17.32 40.26 -10.44
N ILE A 37 18.45 40.93 -10.24
CA ILE A 37 19.55 40.42 -9.41
C ILE A 37 19.59 41.21 -8.10
N GLY A 38 19.54 40.52 -6.97
CA GLY A 38 19.62 41.15 -5.66
C GLY A 38 19.88 40.16 -4.55
N LEU A 39 19.49 40.50 -3.33
CA LEU A 39 19.57 39.60 -2.18
C LEU A 39 18.35 39.73 -1.28
N LYS A 40 17.74 38.59 -0.96
CA LYS A 40 16.74 38.41 0.09
C LYS A 40 17.26 37.42 1.11
N GLU A 41 16.75 37.55 2.32
CA GLU A 41 16.95 36.55 3.38
C GLU A 41 16.46 35.18 2.90
N ASN A 42 17.24 34.12 3.15
CA ASN A 42 16.94 32.77 2.65
C ASN A 42 15.54 32.26 3.05
N SER A 43 15.07 32.62 4.25
CA SER A 43 13.74 32.29 4.76
C SER A 43 12.59 32.95 3.98
N ARG A 44 12.87 34.01 3.21
CA ARG A 44 11.92 34.75 2.39
C ARG A 44 11.98 34.38 0.91
N LEU A 45 12.81 33.40 0.55
CA LEU A 45 12.85 32.89 -0.82
C LEU A 45 11.57 32.12 -1.12
N GLY A 46 10.97 32.44 -2.27
CA GLY A 46 9.83 31.69 -2.79
C GLY A 46 10.27 30.37 -3.43
N LYS A 47 9.37 29.78 -4.22
CA LYS A 47 9.71 28.61 -5.04
C LYS A 47 10.76 28.97 -6.10
N GLY A 48 11.71 28.06 -6.31
CA GLY A 48 12.77 28.24 -7.28
C GLY A 48 13.71 27.06 -7.35
N TYR A 49 14.87 27.32 -7.92
CA TYR A 49 15.92 26.36 -8.21
C TYR A 49 17.22 26.84 -7.60
N PHE A 50 17.97 25.93 -7.01
CA PHE A 50 19.32 26.14 -6.51
C PHE A 50 20.27 25.52 -7.52
N VAL A 51 21.20 26.31 -8.04
CA VAL A 51 22.15 25.89 -9.06
C VAL A 51 23.56 26.03 -8.57
N LEU A 52 24.31 24.93 -8.61
CA LEU A 52 25.75 24.93 -8.36
C LEU A 52 26.47 25.37 -9.63
N LEU A 53 27.22 26.46 -9.52
CA LEU A 53 28.10 26.96 -10.56
C LEU A 53 29.56 26.66 -10.21
N GLU A 54 30.39 26.50 -11.23
CA GLU A 54 31.84 26.39 -11.10
C GLU A 54 32.53 27.30 -12.11
N SER A 55 33.48 28.10 -11.61
CA SER A 55 34.36 28.95 -12.42
C SER A 55 35.62 28.19 -12.78
N ASN A 56 35.79 27.96 -14.08
CA ASN A 56 36.99 27.34 -14.66
C ASN A 56 37.65 28.34 -15.61
N SER A 57 38.86 28.80 -15.26
CA SER A 57 39.59 29.83 -16.03
C SER A 57 38.79 31.12 -16.26
N GLY A 58 37.96 31.51 -15.28
CA GLY A 58 37.14 32.72 -15.34
C GLY A 58 35.87 32.61 -16.18
N ARG A 59 35.51 31.40 -16.64
CA ARG A 59 34.21 31.10 -17.25
C ARG A 59 33.34 30.28 -16.31
N TRP A 60 32.08 30.66 -16.18
CA TRP A 60 31.10 29.96 -15.35
C TRP A 60 30.40 28.83 -16.09
N THR A 61 30.24 27.70 -15.41
CA THR A 61 29.50 26.53 -15.90
C THR A 61 28.54 26.04 -14.83
N ALA A 62 27.32 25.65 -15.22
CA ALA A 62 26.36 25.06 -14.30
C ALA A 62 26.61 23.55 -14.17
N LEU A 63 26.75 23.07 -12.94
CA LEU A 63 27.04 21.67 -12.64
C LEU A 63 25.78 20.87 -12.29
N SER A 64 24.86 21.47 -11.53
CA SER A 64 23.60 20.81 -11.14
C SER A 64 22.55 21.82 -10.73
N ALA A 65 21.28 21.49 -10.93
CA ALA A 65 20.14 22.29 -10.48
C ALA A 65 19.17 21.41 -9.67
N ARG A 66 18.68 21.90 -8.53
CA ARG A 66 17.71 21.20 -7.66
C ARG A 66 16.65 22.17 -7.14
N ARG A 67 15.46 21.66 -6.78
CA ARG A 67 14.43 22.48 -6.13
C ARG A 67 14.68 22.64 -4.63
N GLU A 68 15.39 21.71 -4.01
CA GLU A 68 15.67 21.73 -2.58
C GLU A 68 17.10 22.18 -2.29
N ALA A 69 17.26 23.28 -1.53
CA ALA A 69 18.54 23.89 -1.21
C ALA A 69 19.56 22.91 -0.61
N HIS A 70 19.14 22.08 0.35
CA HIS A 70 20.02 21.13 1.05
C HIS A 70 20.65 20.05 0.15
N LYS A 71 20.13 19.87 -1.09
CA LYS A 71 20.68 18.94 -2.08
C LYS A 71 21.79 19.58 -2.94
N VAL A 72 22.01 20.88 -2.80
CA VAL A 72 23.08 21.62 -3.48
C VAL A 72 24.03 22.11 -2.42
N LYS A 73 25.25 21.57 -2.42
CA LYS A 73 26.27 21.94 -1.44
C LYS A 73 27.44 22.56 -2.16
N TRP A 74 27.91 23.69 -1.63
CA TRP A 74 29.20 24.24 -2.00
C TRP A 74 30.29 23.28 -1.51
N GLN A 75 31.23 22.91 -2.39
CA GLN A 75 32.23 21.89 -2.07
C GLN A 75 33.66 22.42 -2.02
N LYS A 76 33.95 23.49 -2.78
CA LYS A 76 35.30 24.02 -2.91
C LYS A 76 35.30 25.47 -3.39
N LYS A 77 36.42 26.16 -3.16
CA LYS A 77 36.70 27.48 -3.76
C LYS A 77 36.57 27.39 -5.28
N GLY A 78 35.96 28.40 -5.89
CA GLY A 78 35.62 28.39 -7.32
C GLY A 78 34.19 27.95 -7.63
N GLN A 79 33.47 27.40 -6.65
CA GLN A 79 32.05 27.13 -6.78
C GLN A 79 31.20 28.22 -6.14
N GLU A 80 30.01 28.42 -6.68
CA GLU A 80 29.00 29.32 -6.15
C GLU A 80 27.63 28.65 -6.22
N VAL A 81 26.69 29.06 -5.36
CA VAL A 81 25.31 28.58 -5.42
C VAL A 81 24.41 29.76 -5.72
N LEU A 82 23.63 29.68 -6.80
CA LEU A 82 22.60 30.66 -7.13
C LEU A 82 21.21 30.09 -6.84
N PHE A 83 20.36 30.90 -6.22
CA PHE A 83 18.92 30.72 -6.26
C PHE A 83 18.35 31.45 -7.49
N VAL A 84 17.50 30.76 -8.24
CA VAL A 84 16.78 31.25 -9.40
C VAL A 84 15.29 31.04 -9.15
N SER A 85 14.48 32.10 -9.19
CA SER A 85 13.03 31.96 -8.97
C SER A 85 12.37 31.09 -10.03
N GLU A 86 11.26 30.44 -9.67
CA GLU A 86 10.55 29.51 -10.56
C GLU A 86 10.14 30.11 -11.92
N ASN A 87 9.90 31.42 -11.96
CA ASN A 87 9.57 32.17 -13.17
C ASN A 87 10.78 32.76 -13.91
N PHE A 88 12.00 32.45 -13.49
CA PHE A 88 13.27 32.95 -14.04
C PHE A 88 13.43 34.48 -14.04
N LYS A 89 12.65 35.19 -13.22
CA LYS A 89 12.70 36.67 -13.12
C LYS A 89 13.59 37.20 -12.02
N TYR A 90 14.06 36.35 -11.11
CA TYR A 90 14.88 36.76 -9.96
C TYR A 90 16.02 35.79 -9.72
N VAL A 91 17.23 36.33 -9.52
CA VAL A 91 18.45 35.57 -9.23
C VAL A 91 19.16 36.19 -8.03
N GLN A 92 19.67 35.35 -7.14
CA GLN A 92 20.57 35.78 -6.07
C GLN A 92 21.55 34.67 -5.72
N PRO A 93 22.72 35.00 -5.14
CA PRO A 93 23.52 34.01 -4.44
C PRO A 93 22.76 33.44 -3.25
N TYR A 94 22.96 32.14 -3.00
CA TYR A 94 22.39 31.41 -1.88
C TYR A 94 23.49 31.02 -0.90
N PHE A 95 23.70 31.84 0.12
CA PHE A 95 24.70 31.58 1.15
C PHE A 95 24.17 30.63 2.22
N GLU A 96 24.97 29.66 2.66
CA GLU A 96 24.59 28.74 3.74
C GLU A 96 24.44 29.49 5.07
N LYS A 97 25.29 30.49 5.29
CA LYS A 97 25.25 31.39 6.44
C LYS A 97 25.24 32.83 5.97
N LEU A 98 24.15 33.54 6.28
CA LEU A 98 24.08 34.99 6.15
C LEU A 98 24.63 35.61 7.44
N THR A 99 25.81 36.23 7.38
CA THR A 99 26.30 37.11 8.46
C THR A 99 25.40 38.36 8.54
N HIS A 100 25.44 39.10 9.66
CA HIS A 100 24.55 40.25 9.93
C HIS A 100 24.43 41.21 8.73
N PHE A 101 23.36 41.05 7.97
CA PHE A 101 23.10 41.80 6.74
C PHE A 101 22.47 43.14 7.10
N ASN A 102 23.26 44.22 7.07
CA ASN A 102 22.76 45.58 7.35
C ASN A 102 22.17 46.25 6.09
N SER A 103 21.43 45.50 5.28
CA SER A 103 20.76 45.96 4.07
C SER A 103 21.62 46.52 2.94
N MET A 104 22.94 46.74 3.06
CA MET A 104 23.77 47.26 1.95
C MET A 104 25.09 46.53 1.74
N THR A 105 25.72 46.08 2.81
CA THR A 105 27.00 45.37 2.76
C THR A 105 27.03 44.25 3.81
N PHE A 106 27.93 43.31 3.61
CA PHE A 106 28.29 42.27 4.57
C PHE A 106 29.54 42.71 5.32
N ASN A 107 29.56 42.46 6.62
CA ASN A 107 30.77 42.62 7.42
C ASN A 107 31.51 41.29 7.47
N CYS A 108 32.74 41.28 6.94
CA CYS A 108 33.59 40.10 6.89
C CYS A 108 34.70 40.25 7.91
N ASP A 109 34.62 39.44 8.97
CA ASP A 109 35.61 39.38 10.04
C ASP A 109 36.56 38.20 9.76
N TYR A 110 37.83 38.52 9.59
CA TYR A 110 38.88 37.57 9.26
C TYR A 110 38.99 36.41 10.26
N PHE A 111 38.65 36.64 11.53
CA PHE A 111 38.81 35.64 12.59
C PHE A 111 37.59 34.72 12.77
N SER A 112 36.45 35.07 12.17
CA SER A 112 35.17 34.39 12.39
C SER A 112 34.68 33.59 11.18
N ASP A 113 35.32 33.75 10.03
CA ASP A 113 34.95 33.05 8.80
C ASP A 113 35.60 31.67 8.74
N ASP A 114 34.81 30.64 9.04
CA ASP A 114 35.17 29.25 8.76
C ASP A 114 35.22 29.06 7.24
N ASP A 115 36.42 28.82 6.70
CA ASP A 115 36.69 28.53 5.28
C ASP A 115 35.81 27.38 4.72
N LYS A 116 35.15 26.60 5.59
CA LYS A 116 34.26 25.49 5.22
C LYS A 116 32.81 25.90 5.01
N VAL A 117 32.39 27.11 5.39
CA VAL A 117 30.99 27.55 5.30
C VAL A 117 30.84 28.54 4.16
N TYR A 118 29.95 28.26 3.22
CA TYR A 118 29.68 29.19 2.12
C TYR A 118 28.93 30.43 2.62
N SER A 119 29.67 31.54 2.69
CA SER A 119 29.21 32.85 3.16
C SER A 119 29.49 33.93 2.11
N PRO A 120 28.87 35.12 2.24
CA PRO A 120 29.19 36.27 1.40
C PRO A 120 30.71 36.55 1.35
N CYS A 121 31.40 36.38 2.47
CA CYS A 121 32.83 36.69 2.61
C CYS A 121 33.75 35.73 1.84
N SER A 122 33.26 34.52 1.57
CA SER A 122 33.95 33.48 0.80
C SER A 122 33.57 33.44 -0.69
N SER A 123 32.59 34.26 -1.10
CA SER A 123 32.00 34.22 -2.44
C SER A 123 32.80 35.05 -3.45
N GLN A 124 32.78 34.64 -4.72
CA GLN A 124 33.27 35.40 -5.86
C GLN A 124 32.23 36.35 -6.45
N PHE A 125 30.97 36.24 -6.01
CA PHE A 125 29.88 37.14 -6.38
C PHE A 125 29.78 38.37 -5.48
N THR A 126 30.76 38.55 -4.60
CA THR A 126 30.92 39.72 -3.78
C THR A 126 32.24 40.40 -4.10
N ASP A 127 32.27 41.73 -3.96
CA ASP A 127 33.49 42.53 -4.11
C ASP A 127 33.63 43.51 -2.94
N THR A 128 34.86 43.91 -2.67
CA THR A 128 35.17 44.93 -1.68
C THR A 128 34.61 46.27 -2.13
N ASN A 129 33.68 46.83 -1.36
CA ASN A 129 33.15 48.16 -1.65
C ASN A 129 34.19 49.21 -1.19
N LEU A 130 35.08 49.61 -2.10
CA LEU A 130 36.13 50.59 -1.85
C LEU A 130 35.57 51.92 -1.34
N THR A 131 34.46 52.39 -1.91
CA THR A 131 33.85 53.68 -1.57
C THR A 131 33.33 53.72 -0.13
N MET A 132 32.68 52.65 0.34
CA MET A 132 32.23 52.55 1.74
C MET A 132 33.37 52.23 2.71
N SER A 133 34.38 51.48 2.26
CA SER A 133 35.55 51.13 3.08
C SER A 133 36.41 52.36 3.36
N LEU A 134 36.56 53.26 2.38
CA LEU A 134 37.28 54.53 2.55
C LEU A 134 36.54 55.48 3.51
N ALA A 135 35.21 55.59 3.41
CA ALA A 135 34.42 56.48 4.28
C ALA A 135 34.51 56.12 5.77
N LYS A 136 34.71 54.84 6.13
CA LYS A 136 34.91 54.40 7.51
C LYS A 136 36.38 54.42 7.95
N ASN A 137 37.31 54.10 7.05
CA ASN A 137 38.73 53.99 7.41
C ASN A 137 39.44 55.35 7.49
N VAL A 138 39.03 56.39 6.76
CA VAL A 138 39.69 57.71 6.83
C VAL A 138 39.62 58.32 8.24
N ILE A 139 38.64 57.94 9.07
CA ILE A 139 38.51 58.42 10.46
C ILE A 139 39.31 57.55 11.46
N ALA A 140 39.75 56.34 11.08
CA ALA A 140 40.42 55.38 11.97
C ALA A 140 41.93 55.22 11.73
N ILE A 141 42.51 55.92 10.74
CA ILE A 141 43.89 55.70 10.28
C ILE A 141 45.03 56.21 11.20
N PRO A 142 44.87 57.03 12.26
CA PRO A 142 45.98 57.27 13.19
C PRO A 142 46.07 56.26 14.35
N PHE A 143 45.03 55.47 14.65
CA PHE A 143 44.96 54.69 15.91
C PHE A 143 44.74 53.18 15.76
N SER A 144 44.59 52.65 14.55
CA SER A 144 44.41 51.21 14.31
C SER A 144 45.71 50.53 13.85
N TRP A 145 46.75 50.60 14.69
CA TRP A 145 47.91 49.72 14.53
C TRP A 145 47.52 48.28 14.88
N GLY A 146 47.12 47.51 13.86
CA GLY A 146 47.27 46.04 13.85
C GLY A 146 46.02 45.19 14.05
N THR A 147 44.85 45.76 14.38
CA THR A 147 43.61 44.98 14.45
C THR A 147 42.85 45.14 13.14
N ALA A 148 42.77 44.05 12.36
CA ALA A 148 42.08 43.98 11.07
C ALA A 148 40.66 44.54 11.18
N VAL A 149 40.46 45.76 10.68
CA VAL A 149 39.13 46.34 10.52
C VAL A 149 38.43 45.51 9.45
N GLY A 150 37.34 44.81 9.82
CA GLY A 150 36.60 43.93 8.93
C GLY A 150 36.31 44.56 7.57
N SER A 151 36.43 43.77 6.50
CA SER A 151 36.18 44.26 5.15
C SER A 151 34.67 44.29 4.86
N HIS A 152 34.22 45.34 4.17
CA HIS A 152 32.84 45.42 3.72
C HIS A 152 32.72 44.88 2.31
N GLN A 153 31.99 43.77 2.17
CA GLN A 153 31.69 43.18 0.88
C GLN A 153 30.29 43.58 0.40
N ALA A 154 30.16 43.86 -0.89
CA ALA A 154 28.90 44.14 -1.56
C ALA A 154 28.67 43.13 -2.68
N LEU A 155 27.41 42.91 -3.05
CA LEU A 155 27.05 42.02 -4.15
C LEU A 155 27.52 42.59 -5.49
N ASP A 156 28.27 41.81 -6.26
CA ASP A 156 28.70 42.13 -7.61
C ASP A 156 27.68 41.56 -8.62
N LYS A 157 26.67 42.38 -8.93
CA LYS A 157 25.56 41.99 -9.80
C LYS A 157 26.00 41.75 -11.25
N GLU A 158 27.03 42.45 -11.71
CA GLU A 158 27.59 42.27 -13.06
C GLU A 158 28.28 40.92 -13.19
N LYS A 159 29.08 40.51 -12.17
CA LYS A 159 29.66 39.15 -12.12
C LYS A 159 28.59 38.08 -12.08
N ILE A 160 27.49 38.28 -11.33
CA ILE A 160 26.37 37.34 -11.30
C ILE A 160 25.70 37.27 -12.68
N LEU A 161 25.38 38.42 -13.30
CA LEU A 161 24.78 38.44 -14.63
C LEU A 161 25.65 37.70 -15.65
N LYS A 162 26.96 37.99 -15.67
CA LYS A 162 27.93 37.30 -16.51
C LYS A 162 27.92 35.79 -16.25
N ALA A 163 27.87 35.36 -15.00
CA ALA A 163 27.79 33.94 -14.65
C ALA A 163 26.49 33.28 -15.14
N VAL A 164 25.36 33.98 -15.04
CA VAL A 164 24.05 33.52 -15.54
C VAL A 164 24.10 33.34 -17.06
N GLU A 165 24.70 34.27 -17.79
CA GLU A 165 24.85 34.23 -19.25
C GLU A 165 25.83 33.13 -19.71
N GLU A 166 27.04 33.10 -19.16
CA GLU A 166 28.08 32.13 -19.54
C GLU A 166 27.67 30.69 -19.25
N ALA A 167 26.98 30.45 -18.13
CA ALA A 167 26.49 29.13 -17.76
C ALA A 167 25.22 28.72 -18.52
N ASN A 168 24.66 29.60 -19.37
CA ASN A 168 23.36 29.42 -20.02
C ASN A 168 22.29 28.93 -19.02
N LEU A 169 22.24 29.61 -17.87
CA LEU A 169 21.68 29.09 -16.62
C LEU A 169 20.22 28.62 -16.76
N PHE A 170 19.39 29.39 -17.47
CA PHE A 170 17.96 29.08 -17.61
C PHE A 170 17.70 27.88 -18.51
N SER A 171 18.42 27.75 -19.62
CA SER A 171 18.34 26.54 -20.46
C SER A 171 18.79 25.32 -19.67
N PHE A 172 19.91 25.43 -18.95
CA PHE A 172 20.43 24.36 -18.11
C PHE A 172 19.41 23.90 -17.06
N ILE A 173 18.75 24.84 -16.36
CA ILE A 173 17.71 24.49 -15.38
C ILE A 173 16.55 23.75 -16.05
N ASN A 174 16.04 24.24 -17.18
CA ASN A 174 14.93 23.59 -17.88
C ASN A 174 15.28 22.15 -18.32
N ASP A 175 16.45 21.97 -18.92
CA ASP A 175 16.92 20.66 -19.38
C ASP A 175 17.11 19.69 -18.21
N GLU A 176 17.73 20.15 -17.13
CA GLU A 176 17.95 19.34 -15.93
C GLU A 176 16.62 18.98 -15.24
N MET A 177 15.66 19.90 -15.17
CA MET A 177 14.34 19.62 -14.60
C MET A 177 13.57 18.60 -15.44
N HIS A 178 13.57 18.71 -16.77
CA HIS A 178 12.98 17.71 -17.64
C HIS A 178 13.66 16.35 -17.52
N ARG A 179 14.98 16.31 -17.33
CA ARG A 179 15.71 15.06 -17.08
C ARG A 179 15.27 14.41 -15.77
N LEU A 180 15.17 15.18 -14.69
CA LEU A 180 14.72 14.69 -13.38
C LEU A 180 13.27 14.21 -13.40
N GLU A 181 12.40 14.90 -14.12
CA GLU A 181 11.00 14.49 -14.31
C GLU A 181 10.91 13.14 -15.03
N LYS A 182 11.64 12.96 -16.14
CA LYS A 182 11.71 11.66 -16.84
C LYS A 182 12.22 10.52 -15.95
N VAL A 183 13.24 10.78 -15.12
CA VAL A 183 13.76 9.78 -14.17
C VAL A 183 12.70 9.42 -13.14
N LYS A 184 11.98 10.41 -12.61
CA LYS A 184 10.88 10.18 -11.66
C LYS A 184 9.78 9.34 -12.29
N ASP A 185 9.35 9.67 -13.51
CA ASP A 185 8.33 8.91 -14.24
C ASP A 185 8.77 7.46 -14.48
N GLN A 186 10.02 7.25 -14.90
CA GLN A 186 10.60 5.91 -15.06
C GLN A 186 10.61 5.13 -13.74
N GLN A 187 10.98 5.77 -12.63
CA GLN A 187 10.95 5.15 -11.31
C GLN A 187 9.52 4.78 -10.87
N GLU A 188 8.54 5.66 -11.13
CA GLU A 188 7.13 5.38 -10.84
C GLU A 188 6.59 4.21 -11.68
N ILE A 189 6.96 4.15 -12.97
CA ILE A 189 6.62 3.03 -13.85
C ILE A 189 7.23 1.72 -13.36
N GLU A 190 8.51 1.71 -13.00
CA GLU A 190 9.19 0.52 -12.47
C GLU A 190 8.58 0.08 -11.13
N LEU A 191 8.27 1.03 -10.25
CA LEU A 191 7.59 0.73 -8.99
C LEU A 191 6.19 0.13 -9.22
N ALA A 192 5.44 0.66 -10.19
CA ALA A 192 4.14 0.11 -10.58
C ALA A 192 4.27 -1.32 -11.13
N LYS A 193 5.29 -1.61 -11.95
CA LYS A 193 5.58 -2.97 -12.43
C LYS A 193 5.91 -3.92 -11.28
N ILE A 194 6.77 -3.50 -10.35
CA ILE A 194 7.12 -4.30 -9.16
C ILE A 194 5.89 -4.61 -8.32
N LYS A 195 5.03 -3.60 -8.06
CA LYS A 195 3.77 -3.78 -7.32
C LYS A 195 2.84 -4.75 -8.05
N LYS A 196 2.64 -4.57 -9.36
CA LYS A 196 1.79 -5.45 -10.17
C LYS A 196 2.30 -6.90 -10.16
N ARG A 197 3.61 -7.13 -10.27
CA ARG A 197 4.23 -8.47 -10.17
C ARG A 197 4.07 -9.08 -8.78
N ARG A 198 4.17 -8.27 -7.72
CA ARG A 198 3.93 -8.71 -6.33
C ARG A 198 2.48 -9.17 -6.14
N ASP A 199 1.51 -8.38 -6.58
CA ASP A 199 0.08 -8.73 -6.49
C ASP A 199 -0.24 -10.00 -7.29
N TYR A 200 0.34 -10.13 -8.50
CA TYR A 200 0.27 -11.35 -9.31
C TYR A 200 0.78 -12.59 -8.55
N ARG A 201 1.99 -12.54 -7.97
CA ARG A 201 2.52 -13.67 -7.19
C ARG A 201 1.69 -13.98 -5.94
N ARG A 202 1.21 -12.94 -5.23
CA ARG A 202 0.38 -13.12 -4.04
C ARG A 202 -0.92 -13.84 -4.38
N THR A 203 -1.65 -13.37 -5.40
CA THR A 203 -2.93 -13.97 -5.80
C THR A 203 -2.79 -15.42 -6.28
N PHE A 204 -1.68 -15.77 -6.93
CA PHE A 204 -1.36 -17.17 -7.24
C PHE A 204 -1.18 -18.01 -5.97
N ASN A 205 -0.36 -17.54 -5.02
CA ASN A 205 -0.05 -18.28 -3.79
C ASN A 205 -1.26 -18.43 -2.86
N GLU A 206 -2.22 -17.51 -2.92
CA GLU A 206 -3.45 -17.55 -2.12
C GLU A 206 -4.52 -18.47 -2.72
N ALA A 207 -4.42 -18.83 -4.01
CA ALA A 207 -5.39 -19.68 -4.69
C ALA A 207 -5.36 -21.12 -4.16
N LYS A 208 -6.52 -21.67 -3.80
CA LYS A 208 -6.64 -23.03 -3.23
C LYS A 208 -7.68 -23.90 -3.93
N THR A 209 -8.71 -23.29 -4.49
CA THR A 209 -9.83 -23.98 -5.15
C THR A 209 -9.74 -23.89 -6.67
N SER A 210 -10.50 -24.74 -7.36
CA SER A 210 -10.62 -24.67 -8.83
C SER A 210 -11.10 -23.28 -9.31
N THR A 211 -11.98 -22.65 -8.52
CA THR A 211 -12.52 -21.31 -8.79
C THR A 211 -11.45 -20.22 -8.60
N ASP A 212 -10.62 -20.31 -7.55
CA ASP A 212 -9.54 -19.34 -7.32
C ASP A 212 -8.54 -19.31 -8.47
N TYR A 213 -8.11 -20.49 -8.93
CA TYR A 213 -7.20 -20.59 -10.07
C TYR A 213 -7.83 -20.09 -11.37
N THR A 214 -9.12 -20.34 -11.59
CA THR A 214 -9.85 -19.81 -12.75
C THR A 214 -9.89 -18.28 -12.73
N ASN A 215 -10.15 -17.69 -11.56
CA ASN A 215 -10.13 -16.23 -11.38
C ASN A 215 -8.73 -15.65 -11.62
N PHE A 216 -7.68 -16.33 -11.14
CA PHE A 216 -6.29 -15.96 -11.40
C PHE A 216 -5.96 -15.97 -12.90
N ILE A 217 -6.28 -17.06 -13.61
CA ILE A 217 -6.04 -17.22 -15.05
C ILE A 217 -6.72 -16.09 -15.83
N ASN A 218 -8.01 -15.85 -15.58
CA ASN A 218 -8.77 -14.81 -16.27
C ASN A 218 -8.20 -13.41 -16.03
N ARG A 219 -7.77 -13.13 -14.80
CA ARG A 219 -7.21 -11.82 -14.42
C ARG A 219 -5.84 -11.56 -15.05
N TYR A 220 -5.02 -12.60 -15.25
CA TYR A 220 -3.62 -12.45 -15.63
C TYR A 220 -3.25 -13.10 -16.98
N GLN A 221 -4.22 -13.50 -17.80
CA GLN A 221 -3.98 -14.10 -19.13
C GLN A 221 -3.06 -13.27 -20.05
N ASN A 222 -3.10 -11.94 -19.93
CA ASN A 222 -2.28 -11.02 -20.73
C ASN A 222 -1.04 -10.49 -19.99
N TYR A 223 -0.73 -11.03 -18.80
CA TYR A 223 0.37 -10.58 -17.95
C TYR A 223 0.92 -11.77 -17.15
N ASP A 224 1.80 -12.54 -17.79
CA ASP A 224 2.36 -13.77 -17.23
C ASP A 224 3.90 -13.74 -17.11
N PRO A 225 4.48 -12.77 -16.35
CA PRO A 225 5.92 -12.54 -16.31
C PRO A 225 6.72 -13.68 -15.67
N ASP A 226 6.07 -14.57 -14.91
CA ASP A 226 6.71 -15.70 -14.23
C ASP A 226 6.14 -17.06 -14.67
N LEU A 227 5.37 -17.11 -15.77
CA LEU A 227 4.77 -18.33 -16.33
C LEU A 227 3.84 -19.08 -15.36
N LEU A 228 3.24 -18.39 -14.38
CA LEU A 228 2.33 -19.00 -13.39
C LEU A 228 0.93 -19.24 -13.96
N VAL A 229 0.53 -18.62 -15.08
CA VAL A 229 -0.79 -18.91 -15.68
C VAL A 229 -0.87 -20.38 -16.11
N ASN A 230 0.17 -20.92 -16.73
CA ASN A 230 0.23 -22.34 -17.10
C ASN A 230 0.21 -23.26 -15.87
N GLN A 231 0.92 -22.88 -14.81
CA GLN A 231 0.89 -23.63 -13.55
C GLN A 231 -0.50 -23.60 -12.91
N ALA A 232 -1.17 -22.45 -12.94
CA ALA A 232 -2.53 -22.29 -12.42
C ALA A 232 -3.53 -23.15 -13.20
N ILE A 233 -3.37 -23.31 -14.51
CA ILE A 233 -4.21 -24.21 -15.32
C ILE A 233 -4.06 -25.66 -14.81
N GLN A 234 -2.83 -26.13 -14.62
CA GLN A 234 -2.58 -27.49 -14.11
C GLN A 234 -3.16 -27.69 -12.70
N LEU A 235 -2.94 -26.74 -11.80
CA LEU A 235 -3.43 -26.80 -10.43
C LEU A 235 -4.96 -26.71 -10.36
N ARG A 236 -5.58 -25.90 -11.22
CA ARG A 236 -7.04 -25.83 -11.38
C ARG A 236 -7.60 -27.19 -11.73
N ASP A 237 -7.03 -27.85 -12.73
CA ASP A 237 -7.56 -29.13 -13.23
C ASP A 237 -7.43 -30.21 -12.16
N VAL A 238 -6.30 -30.25 -11.43
CA VAL A 238 -6.13 -31.14 -10.27
C VAL A 238 -7.13 -30.83 -9.15
N ALA A 239 -7.37 -29.56 -8.84
CA ALA A 239 -8.35 -29.15 -7.82
C ALA A 239 -9.77 -29.55 -8.23
N LEU A 240 -10.13 -29.34 -9.49
CA LEU A 240 -11.43 -29.70 -10.04
C LEU A 240 -11.67 -31.20 -9.98
N THR A 241 -10.69 -32.02 -10.36
CA THR A 241 -10.81 -33.49 -10.24
C THR A 241 -11.03 -33.90 -8.79
N LYS A 242 -10.29 -33.34 -7.84
CA LYS A 242 -10.47 -33.63 -6.40
C LYS A 242 -11.85 -33.23 -5.88
N GLU A 243 -12.37 -32.08 -6.31
CA GLU A 243 -13.72 -31.61 -5.96
C GLU A 243 -14.80 -32.56 -6.50
N LEU A 244 -14.67 -33.00 -7.75
CA LEU A 244 -15.58 -33.97 -8.37
C LEU A 244 -15.55 -35.33 -7.68
N GLU A 245 -14.36 -35.84 -7.34
CA GLU A 245 -14.21 -37.11 -6.60
C GLU A 245 -14.82 -37.03 -5.21
N ALA A 246 -14.61 -35.92 -4.49
CA ALA A 246 -15.18 -35.71 -3.16
C ALA A 246 -16.71 -35.67 -3.21
N GLU A 247 -17.28 -35.01 -4.23
CA GLU A 247 -18.73 -34.95 -4.42
C GLU A 247 -19.30 -36.33 -4.80
N ALA A 248 -18.67 -37.05 -5.71
CA ALA A 248 -19.07 -38.42 -6.06
C ALA A 248 -19.04 -39.35 -4.85
N ARG A 249 -18.02 -39.22 -3.99
CA ARG A 249 -17.93 -39.96 -2.72
C ARG A 249 -19.08 -39.62 -1.77
N ARG A 250 -19.40 -38.33 -1.60
CA ARG A 250 -20.53 -37.89 -0.76
C ARG A 250 -21.85 -38.45 -1.26
N GLN A 251 -22.06 -38.46 -2.57
CA GLN A 251 -23.26 -39.01 -3.19
C GLN A 251 -23.35 -40.53 -3.02
N ALA A 252 -22.23 -41.25 -3.19
CA ALA A 252 -22.16 -42.68 -2.95
C ALA A 252 -22.46 -43.04 -1.47
N GLU A 253 -21.84 -42.34 -0.52
CA GLU A 253 -22.08 -42.53 0.92
C GLU A 253 -23.55 -42.22 1.30
N ALA A 254 -24.14 -41.17 0.70
CA ALA A 254 -25.54 -40.84 0.91
C ALA A 254 -26.49 -41.93 0.35
N ALA A 255 -26.21 -42.41 -0.86
CA ALA A 255 -26.99 -43.48 -1.49
C ALA A 255 -26.89 -44.81 -0.72
N GLU A 256 -25.71 -45.14 -0.21
CA GLU A 256 -25.52 -46.34 0.63
C GLU A 256 -26.32 -46.25 1.93
N LYS A 257 -26.24 -45.13 2.65
CA LYS A 257 -27.04 -44.89 3.86
C LYS A 257 -28.54 -44.99 3.58
N GLU A 258 -28.99 -44.51 2.42
CA GLU A 258 -30.40 -44.64 2.02
C GLU A 258 -30.78 -46.11 1.77
N ARG A 259 -29.93 -46.89 1.09
CA ARG A 259 -30.13 -48.33 0.87
C ARG A 259 -30.22 -49.10 2.19
N GLN A 260 -29.31 -48.82 3.12
CA GLN A 260 -29.32 -49.43 4.46
C GLN A 260 -30.61 -49.09 5.21
N ARG A 261 -31.06 -47.83 5.18
CA ARG A 261 -32.33 -47.42 5.80
C ARG A 261 -33.54 -48.11 5.15
N LYS A 262 -33.56 -48.27 3.83
CA LYS A 262 -34.62 -49.00 3.12
C LYS A 262 -34.63 -50.47 3.49
N GLN A 263 -33.47 -51.10 3.57
CA GLN A 263 -33.34 -52.50 3.95
C GLN A 263 -33.81 -52.73 5.40
N GLN A 264 -33.38 -51.89 6.34
CA GLN A 264 -33.84 -51.94 7.74
C GLN A 264 -35.37 -51.77 7.85
N ARG A 265 -35.95 -50.84 7.09
CA ARG A 265 -37.42 -50.66 7.04
C ARG A 265 -38.13 -51.89 6.50
N LEU A 266 -37.60 -52.51 5.44
CA LEU A 266 -38.19 -53.70 4.84
C LEU A 266 -38.08 -54.92 5.77
N GLU A 267 -36.95 -55.09 6.46
CA GLU A 267 -36.75 -56.15 7.43
C GLU A 267 -37.68 -55.99 8.64
N GLU A 268 -37.83 -54.77 9.15
CA GLU A 268 -38.77 -54.48 10.23
C GLU A 268 -40.23 -54.70 9.79
N GLN A 269 -40.60 -54.29 8.57
CA GLN A 269 -41.92 -54.59 8.01
C GLN A 269 -42.19 -56.09 7.94
N LYS A 270 -41.23 -56.87 7.42
CA LYS A 270 -41.34 -58.35 7.36
C LYS A 270 -41.43 -58.96 8.75
N ARG A 271 -40.71 -58.41 9.74
CA ARG A 271 -40.77 -58.87 11.15
C ARG A 271 -42.16 -58.64 11.73
N ILE A 272 -42.71 -57.43 11.57
CA ILE A 272 -44.06 -57.08 12.01
C ILE A 272 -45.10 -57.98 11.34
N GLU A 273 -44.96 -58.22 10.03
CA GLU A 273 -45.87 -59.09 9.28
C GLU A 273 -45.82 -60.56 9.76
N ARG A 274 -44.62 -61.10 10.03
CA ARG A 274 -44.47 -62.43 10.61
C ARG A 274 -45.14 -62.54 11.99
N ILE A 275 -44.96 -61.53 12.85
CA ILE A 275 -45.61 -61.48 14.16
C ILE A 275 -47.13 -61.46 14.01
N LYS A 276 -47.66 -60.65 13.09
CA LYS A 276 -49.11 -60.59 12.80
C LYS A 276 -49.66 -61.93 12.29
N THR A 277 -48.99 -62.58 11.35
CA THR A 277 -49.41 -63.87 10.77
C THR A 277 -49.32 -65.00 11.79
N PHE A 278 -48.27 -65.03 12.60
CA PHE A 278 -48.13 -65.99 13.68
C PHE A 278 -49.23 -65.80 14.74
N ALA A 279 -49.48 -64.54 15.15
CA ALA A 279 -50.52 -64.21 16.12
C ALA A 279 -51.92 -64.57 15.61
N SER A 280 -52.23 -64.31 14.33
CA SER A 280 -53.54 -64.65 13.75
C SER A 280 -53.78 -66.17 13.72
N THR A 281 -52.74 -66.96 13.43
CA THR A 281 -52.79 -68.42 13.47
C THR A 281 -52.96 -68.92 14.91
N TYR A 282 -52.19 -68.38 15.86
CA TYR A 282 -52.28 -68.73 17.28
C TYR A 282 -53.66 -68.44 17.88
N ARG A 283 -54.25 -67.29 17.54
CA ARG A 283 -55.57 -66.90 18.05
C ARG A 283 -56.65 -67.90 17.71
N LYS A 284 -56.53 -68.66 16.62
CA LYS A 284 -57.50 -69.70 16.25
C LYS A 284 -57.51 -70.90 17.21
N SER A 285 -56.43 -71.15 17.96
CA SER A 285 -56.33 -72.27 18.91
C SER A 285 -56.78 -71.93 20.34
N PHE A 286 -57.35 -70.76 20.59
CA PHE A 286 -57.74 -70.33 21.94
C PHE A 286 -58.84 -71.21 22.53
N LYS A 287 -58.53 -71.77 23.70
CA LYS A 287 -59.44 -72.52 24.58
C LYS A 287 -59.14 -72.14 26.03
N VAL A 288 -60.11 -72.33 26.93
CA VAL A 288 -59.87 -72.18 28.36
C VAL A 288 -58.71 -73.08 28.78
N GLY A 289 -57.78 -72.54 29.58
CA GLY A 289 -56.54 -73.21 30.00
C GLY A 289 -55.34 -73.04 29.06
N VAL A 290 -55.51 -72.52 27.85
CA VAL A 290 -54.37 -72.22 26.95
C VAL A 290 -53.61 -71.02 27.48
N GLU A 291 -52.29 -71.15 27.56
CA GLU A 291 -51.40 -70.08 28.01
C GLU A 291 -51.33 -68.95 26.97
N THR A 292 -51.38 -67.69 27.37
CA THR A 292 -51.17 -66.55 26.45
C THR A 292 -49.89 -65.81 26.81
N ASN A 293 -49.54 -64.77 26.06
CA ASN A 293 -48.44 -63.88 26.42
C ASN A 293 -48.57 -63.26 27.81
N CYS A 294 -49.78 -63.23 28.39
CA CYS A 294 -50.07 -62.63 29.68
C CYS A 294 -50.64 -63.59 30.74
N GLY A 295 -50.61 -64.91 30.50
CA GLY A 295 -51.19 -65.88 31.43
C GLY A 295 -52.26 -66.78 30.79
N PRO A 296 -52.78 -67.76 31.55
CA PRO A 296 -53.75 -68.71 31.03
C PRO A 296 -55.12 -68.07 30.79
N ILE A 297 -55.83 -68.56 29.77
CA ILE A 297 -57.22 -68.17 29.48
C ILE A 297 -58.14 -68.77 30.55
N VAL A 298 -58.85 -67.91 31.28
CA VAL A 298 -59.82 -68.28 32.32
C VAL A 298 -61.22 -68.40 31.74
N ALA A 299 -61.60 -67.52 30.80
CA ALA A 299 -62.91 -67.52 30.16
C ALA A 299 -62.89 -66.91 28.75
N LEU A 300 -63.85 -67.29 27.90
CA LEU A 300 -64.06 -66.77 26.55
C LEU A 300 -65.48 -66.20 26.42
N ASN A 301 -65.62 -64.96 25.93
CA ASN A 301 -66.91 -64.32 25.66
C ASN A 301 -66.84 -63.52 24.34
N GLY A 302 -67.19 -64.17 23.23
CA GLY A 302 -67.07 -63.58 21.89
C GLY A 302 -65.62 -63.22 21.56
N ASP A 303 -65.39 -61.95 21.22
CA ASP A 303 -64.05 -61.41 20.94
C ASP A 303 -63.26 -61.03 22.21
N MET A 304 -63.86 -61.14 23.40
CA MET A 304 -63.19 -60.85 24.67
C MET A 304 -62.72 -62.14 25.33
N VAL A 305 -61.45 -62.13 25.76
CA VAL A 305 -60.79 -63.24 26.43
C VAL A 305 -60.40 -62.79 27.82
N LYS A 306 -60.85 -63.51 28.86
CA LYS A 306 -60.43 -63.27 30.24
C LYS A 306 -59.17 -64.08 30.50
N ILE A 307 -58.10 -63.40 30.89
CA ILE A 307 -56.82 -64.01 31.23
C ILE A 307 -56.48 -63.79 32.70
N TYR A 308 -55.66 -64.66 33.28
CA TYR A 308 -55.09 -64.47 34.62
C TYR A 308 -53.70 -63.81 34.51
N ALA A 309 -53.61 -62.53 34.82
CA ALA A 309 -52.37 -61.75 34.81
C ALA A 309 -52.33 -60.84 36.05
N PRO A 310 -51.55 -61.12 37.09
CA PRO A 310 -51.49 -60.28 38.28
C PRO A 310 -50.85 -58.93 37.95
N VAL A 311 -51.65 -57.86 38.02
CA VAL A 311 -51.20 -56.47 37.84
C VAL A 311 -51.40 -55.72 39.15
N GLN A 312 -50.29 -55.27 39.75
CA GLN A 312 -50.30 -54.56 41.02
C GLN A 312 -51.27 -53.37 41.00
N GLY A 313 -52.24 -53.36 41.92
CA GLY A 313 -53.24 -52.30 42.03
C GLY A 313 -54.43 -52.39 41.07
N TYR A 314 -54.48 -53.37 40.16
CA TYR A 314 -55.53 -53.49 39.15
C TYR A 314 -56.21 -54.89 39.10
N GLY A 315 -55.85 -55.78 40.03
CA GLY A 315 -56.42 -57.13 40.14
C GLY A 315 -55.58 -58.20 39.45
N ASN A 316 -56.12 -59.43 39.40
CA ASN A 316 -55.42 -60.59 38.87
C ASN A 316 -55.99 -61.11 37.54
N GLU A 317 -57.11 -60.55 37.09
CA GLU A 317 -57.80 -61.01 35.88
C GLU A 317 -58.18 -59.82 35.01
N HIS A 318 -57.96 -59.96 33.70
CA HIS A 318 -58.21 -58.88 32.75
C HIS A 318 -58.94 -59.41 31.51
N TRP A 319 -59.96 -58.68 31.07
CA TRP A 319 -60.62 -58.92 29.79
C TRP A 319 -59.90 -58.19 28.68
N ILE A 320 -59.42 -58.93 27.68
CA ILE A 320 -58.63 -58.40 26.57
C ILE A 320 -59.24 -58.89 25.25
N HIS A 321 -59.27 -58.02 24.24
CA HIS A 321 -59.68 -58.41 22.89
C HIS A 321 -58.79 -59.53 22.36
N ARG A 322 -59.40 -60.52 21.72
CA ARG A 322 -58.73 -61.68 21.14
C ARG A 322 -57.66 -61.27 20.14
N GLU A 323 -57.87 -60.21 19.34
CA GLU A 323 -56.86 -59.71 18.40
C GLU A 323 -55.66 -58.99 19.06
N LYS A 324 -55.69 -58.79 20.38
CA LYS A 324 -54.58 -58.19 21.12
C LYS A 324 -53.73 -59.21 21.85
N LEU A 325 -54.21 -60.45 22.04
CA LEU A 325 -53.44 -61.50 22.70
C LEU A 325 -52.45 -62.18 21.74
N TYR A 326 -51.29 -62.56 22.27
CA TYR A 326 -50.19 -63.19 21.55
C TYR A 326 -49.77 -64.52 22.20
N HIS A 327 -48.85 -65.23 21.55
CA HIS A 327 -48.24 -66.46 22.04
C HIS A 327 -47.42 -66.20 23.33
N PRO A 328 -47.33 -67.17 24.28
CA PRO A 328 -46.58 -67.04 25.54
C PRO A 328 -45.13 -66.55 25.45
N VAL A 329 -44.48 -66.78 24.30
CA VAL A 329 -43.08 -66.36 24.04
C VAL A 329 -42.94 -64.83 23.91
N VAL A 330 -44.04 -64.13 23.60
CA VAL A 330 -44.03 -62.67 23.54
C VAL A 330 -44.25 -62.12 24.96
N GLY A 331 -43.57 -61.04 25.33
CA GLY A 331 -43.75 -60.45 26.66
C GLY A 331 -45.17 -59.89 26.89
N CYS A 332 -45.65 -59.91 28.13
CA CYS A 332 -46.82 -59.15 28.57
C CYS A 332 -46.40 -57.80 29.13
N ARG A 333 -47.09 -56.73 28.75
CA ARG A 333 -46.92 -55.42 29.40
C ARG A 333 -48.27 -54.77 29.67
N PHE A 334 -48.44 -54.33 30.91
CA PHE A 334 -49.49 -53.42 31.31
C PHE A 334 -48.87 -52.05 31.62
N LEU A 335 -49.53 -50.97 31.20
CA LEU A 335 -49.20 -49.61 31.59
C LEU A 335 -50.46 -48.99 32.21
N ASN A 336 -50.39 -48.67 33.50
CA ASN A 336 -51.52 -48.14 34.28
C ASN A 336 -52.77 -49.02 34.19
N GLY A 337 -52.60 -50.33 34.38
CA GLY A 337 -53.69 -51.31 34.33
C GLY A 337 -54.23 -51.62 32.93
N ARG A 338 -53.76 -50.94 31.89
CA ARG A 338 -54.15 -51.20 30.50
C ARG A 338 -53.12 -52.07 29.80
N TYR A 339 -53.58 -53.15 29.18
CA TYR A 339 -52.73 -54.00 28.36
C TYR A 339 -52.22 -53.22 27.14
N ILE A 340 -50.90 -53.24 26.95
CA ILE A 340 -50.24 -52.74 25.73
C ILE A 340 -49.84 -53.95 24.90
N ALA A 341 -50.47 -54.09 23.74
CA ALA A 341 -50.09 -55.10 22.77
C ALA A 341 -48.61 -54.91 22.39
N PRO A 342 -47.79 -55.98 22.41
CA PRO A 342 -46.44 -55.92 21.87
C PRO A 342 -46.55 -55.60 20.36
N LEU A 343 -46.04 -54.43 19.97
CA LEU A 343 -45.87 -54.02 18.57
C LEU A 343 -44.59 -54.65 18.02
#